data_AF-A0A169RX03-F1
#
_entry.id   AF-A0A169RX03-F1
#
_cell.length_a   1.000
_cell.length_b   1.000
_cell.length_c   1.000
_cell.angle_alpha   90.00
_cell.angle_beta   90.00
_cell.angle_gamma   90.00
#
_symmetry.space_group_name_H-M   'P 1'
#
loop_
_entity.id
_entity.type
_entity.pdbx_description
1 polymer ?
#
loop_
_entity_poly.entity_id
_entity_poly.type
_entity_poly.pdbx_seq_one_letter_code
_entity_poly.pdbx_strand_id
1 'polypeptide(L)' 'MMTSFVIEYHRLSGELSVTSFSDPREASDERFRRNQNRESKDVEVVTVTTDSLESLKRSHSRYFLRA' A
#
# COMPACT_ATOMS: atom_id res chain seq x y z
N MET A 1 9.74 16.11 1.20
CA MET A 1 9.95 15.07 2.23
C MET A 1 9.40 13.78 1.68
N MET A 2 10.03 12.63 1.95
CA MET A 2 9.56 11.35 1.44
C MET A 2 8.61 10.70 2.45
N THR A 3 7.43 10.29 1.99
CA THR A 3 6.43 9.58 2.76
C THR A 3 6.39 8.13 2.29
N SER A 4 6.35 7.20 3.23
CA SER A 4 6.18 5.77 2.91
C SER A 4 4.72 5.39 3.02
N PHE A 5 4.19 4.74 2.00
CA PHE A 5 2.80 4.31 1.95
C PHE A 5 2.75 2.79 1.97
N VAL A 6 1.92 2.22 2.82
CA VAL A 6 1.53 0.82 2.76
C VAL A 6 0.20 0.73 2.04
N ILE A 7 0.19 -0.02 0.95
CA ILE A 7 -1.00 -0.29 0.14
C ILE A 7 -1.41 -1.73 0.42
N GLU A 8 -2.67 -1.91 0.77
CA GLU A 8 -3.35 -3.20 0.79
C GLU A 8 -4.41 -3.21 -0.30
N TYR A 9 -4.29 -4.14 -1.24
CA TYR A 9 -5.15 -4.20 -2.41
C TYR A 9 -5.67 -5.62 -2.64
N HIS A 10 -6.99 -5.77 -2.64
CA HIS A 10 -7.63 -7.05 -2.91
C HIS A 10 -7.89 -7.20 -4.42
N ARG A 11 -7.17 -8.12 -5.08
CA ARG A 11 -7.14 -8.26 -6.55
C ARG A 11 -8.50 -8.48 -7.22
N LEU A 12 -9.37 -9.24 -6.55
CA LEU A 12 -10.67 -9.64 -7.10
C LEU A 12 -11.75 -8.57 -6.89
N SER A 13 -11.93 -8.09 -5.66
CA SER A 13 -12.93 -7.07 -5.32
C SER A 13 -12.50 -5.65 -5.72
N GLY A 14 -11.20 -5.39 -5.86
CA GLY A 14 -10.66 -4.05 -6.07
C GLY A 14 -10.53 -3.24 -4.78
N GLU A 15 -10.87 -3.82 -3.61
CA GLU A 15 -10.79 -3.12 -2.33
C GLU A 15 -9.37 -2.61 -2.08
N LEU A 16 -9.27 -1.32 -1.74
CA LEU A 16 -8.01 -0.61 -1.60
C LEU A 16 -7.97 0.10 -0.25
N SER A 17 -6.89 -0.13 0.50
CA SER A 17 -6.53 0.63 1.68
C SER A 17 -5.12 1.18 1.53
N VAL A 18 -4.94 2.47 1.85
CA VAL A 18 -3.64 3.15 1.78
C VAL A 18 -3.38 3.82 3.13
N THR A 19 -2.22 3.55 3.72
CA THR A 19 -1.79 4.13 5.00
C THR A 19 -0.43 4.78 4.82
N SER A 20 -0.29 6.04 5.24
CA SER A 20 0.97 6.79 5.14
C SER A 20 1.75 6.78 6.44
N PHE A 21 3.07 6.75 6.33
CA PHE A 21 4.04 6.72 7.40
C PHE A 21 5.17 7.71 7.12
N SER A 22 5.62 8.39 8.17
CA SER A 22 6.76 9.30 8.12
C SER A 22 8.09 8.56 8.27
N ASP A 23 8.12 7.43 9.02
CA ASP A 23 9.30 6.54 9.12
C ASP A 23 9.11 5.33 8.17
N PRO A 24 10.05 5.09 7.22
CA PRO A 24 10.01 3.91 6.35
C PRO A 24 10.12 2.57 7.10
N ARG A 25 10.68 2.54 8.32
CA ARG A 25 10.73 1.34 9.16
C ARG A 25 9.35 0.96 9.65
N GLU A 26 8.58 1.92 10.17
CA GLU A 26 7.19 1.70 10.58
C GLU A 26 6.33 1.16 9.41
N ALA A 27 6.51 1.73 8.21
CA ALA A 27 5.83 1.23 7.01
C ALA A 27 6.23 -0.22 6.66
N SER A 28 7.47 -0.59 6.89
CA SER A 28 7.98 -1.94 6.60
C SER A 28 7.45 -2.97 7.62
N ASP A 29 7.43 -2.61 8.90
CA ASP A 29 6.86 -3.42 9.97
C ASP A 29 5.36 -3.64 9.76
N GLU A 30 4.61 -2.58 9.41
CA GLU A 30 3.18 -2.70 9.13
C GLU A 30 2.93 -3.57 7.89
N ARG A 31 3.73 -3.43 6.83
CA ARG A 31 3.62 -4.32 5.65
C ARG A 31 3.83 -5.78 6.04
N PHE A 32 4.79 -6.07 6.91
CA PHE A 32 5.05 -7.43 7.39
C PHE A 32 3.88 -7.96 8.21
N ARG A 33 3.39 -7.16 9.16
CA ARG A 33 2.22 -7.49 10.00
C ARG A 33 0.98 -7.79 9.16
N ARG A 34 0.66 -6.96 8.16
CA ARG A 34 -0.49 -7.19 7.26
C ARG A 34 -0.31 -8.43 6.38
N ASN A 35 0.89 -8.65 5.86
CA ASN A 35 1.18 -9.87 5.10
C ASN A 35 1.00 -11.14 5.93
N GLN A 36 1.39 -11.13 7.21
CA GLN A 36 1.21 -12.28 8.10
C GLN A 36 -0.26 -12.55 8.44
N ASN A 37 -1.07 -11.50 8.56
CA ASN A 37 -2.47 -11.59 8.94
C ASN A 37 -3.44 -11.66 7.75
N ARG A 38 -2.95 -11.68 6.49
CA ARG A 38 -3.83 -11.70 5.33
C ARG A 38 -4.67 -12.98 5.33
N GLU A 39 -5.98 -12.81 5.18
CA GLU A 39 -6.92 -13.93 5.13
C GLU A 39 -6.98 -14.55 3.72
N SER A 40 -6.63 -13.78 2.69
CA SER A 40 -6.65 -14.22 1.29
C SER A 40 -5.30 -14.03 0.60
N LYS A 41 -4.98 -14.96 -0.32
CA LYS A 41 -3.83 -14.85 -1.23
C LYS A 41 -4.03 -13.78 -2.30
N ASP A 42 -5.26 -13.32 -2.47
CA ASP A 42 -5.62 -12.26 -3.41
C ASP A 42 -5.36 -10.86 -2.86
N VAL A 43 -4.98 -10.74 -1.59
CA VAL A 43 -4.57 -9.47 -0.98
C VAL A 43 -3.07 -9.24 -1.22
N GLU A 44 -2.76 -8.17 -1.94
CA GLU A 44 -1.42 -7.64 -2.12
C GLU A 44 -1.14 -6.59 -1.05
N VAL A 45 -0.03 -6.74 -0.31
CA VAL A 45 0.44 -5.73 0.63
C VAL A 45 1.83 -5.26 0.21
N VAL A 46 1.94 -4.01 -0.22
CA VAL A 46 3.18 -3.41 -0.74
C VAL A 46 3.51 -2.10 -0.03
N THR A 47 4.79 -1.75 0.02
CA THR A 47 5.25 -0.45 0.51
C THR A 47 5.83 0.35 -0.64
N VAL A 48 5.46 1.62 -0.76
CA VAL A 48 5.96 2.55 -1.78
C VAL A 48 6.35 3.85 -1.10
N THR A 49 7.56 4.32 -1.35
CA THR A 49 8.03 5.62 -0.85
C THR A 49 8.01 6.65 -1.97
N THR A 50 7.33 7.77 -1.73
CA THR A 50 7.20 8.86 -2.71
C THR A 50 6.95 10.19 -1.99
N ASP A 51 7.02 11.30 -2.72
CA ASP A 51 6.81 12.66 -2.23
C ASP A 51 5.37 12.97 -1.84
N SER A 52 4.37 12.29 -2.41
CA SER A 52 2.96 12.61 -2.21
C SER A 52 2.01 11.49 -2.64
N LEU A 53 0.76 11.51 -2.16
CA LEU A 53 -0.28 10.57 -2.59
C LEU A 53 -0.59 10.69 -4.09
N GLU A 54 -0.50 11.91 -4.65
CA GLU A 54 -0.72 12.12 -6.08
C GLU A 54 0.39 11.46 -6.92
N SER A 55 1.66 11.58 -6.50
CA SER A 55 2.77 10.84 -7.11
C SER A 55 2.63 9.33 -6.94
N LEU A 56 2.07 8.85 -5.82
CA LEU A 56 1.74 7.44 -5.62
C LEU A 56 0.72 6.96 -6.66
N LYS A 57 -0.40 7.67 -6.80
CA LYS A 57 -1.46 7.36 -7.78
C LYS A 57 -0.95 7.35 -9.21
N ARG A 58 -0.04 8.27 -9.56
CA ARG A 58 0.54 8.31 -10.90
C ARG A 58 1.50 7.16 -11.18
N SER A 59 2.39 6.85 -10.24
CA SER A 59 3.43 5.82 -10.41
C SER A 59 2.90 4.39 -10.23
N HIS A 60 1.88 4.20 -9.39
CA HIS A 60 1.29 2.91 -9.05
C HIS A 60 -0.21 2.89 -9.35
N SER A 61 -0.59 3.49 -10.48
CA SER A 61 -1.99 3.70 -10.90
C SER A 61 -2.82 2.42 -10.92
N ARG A 62 -2.21 1.26 -11.18
CA ARG A 62 -2.87 -0.06 -11.16
C ARG A 62 -3.79 -0.24 -9.95
N TYR A 63 -3.36 0.17 -8.76
CA TYR A 63 -4.13 -0.01 -7.53
C TYR A 63 -5.35 0.91 -7.44
N PHE A 64 -5.36 2.02 -8.17
CA PHE A 64 -6.38 3.07 -8.09
C PHE A 64 -7.36 3.05 -9.26
N LEU A 65 -7.15 2.19 -10.27
CA LEU A 65 -8.02 2.10 -11.45
C LEU A 65 -9.30 1.27 -11.21
N ARG A 66 -9.33 0.45 -10.16
CA ARG A 66 -10.43 -0.47 -9.82
C ARG A 66 -11.01 -0.23 -8.42
N ALA A 67 -10.43 0.70 -7.68
CA ALA A 67 -10.82 1.04 -6.32
C ALA A 67 -12.06 1.95 -6.30
#